data_AF-G4CYI0-F1
#
_entry.id   AF-G4CYI0-F1
#
_cell.length_a   1.000
_cell.length_b   1.000
_cell.length_c   1.000
_cell.angle_alpha   90.00
_cell.angle_beta   90.00
_cell.angle_gamma   90.00
#
_symmetry.space_group_name_H-M   'P 1'
#
loop_
_entity.id
_entity.type
_entity.pdbx_description
1 polymer ?
#
loop_
_entity_poly.entity_id
_entity_poly.type
_entity_poly.pdbx_seq_one_letter_code
_entity_poly.pdbx_strand_id
1 'polypeptide(L)' 'MAPLLIANDMTIIIIVVLALVLFGGSRIAGVGKGAGRAIREFKEETAGLDKGKDKEAEKDIEAVEADVVKDQSKPTE' A
#
# COMPACT_ATOMS: atom_id res chain seq x y z
N MET A 1 25.92 11.43 23.00
CA MET A 1 25.25 12.67 23.42
C MET A 1 25.53 13.73 22.35
N ALA A 2 24.77 13.86 21.26
CA ALA A 2 23.32 13.85 21.13
C ALA A 2 22.85 13.19 19.81
N PRO A 3 21.60 12.70 19.78
CA PRO A 3 20.78 12.89 18.60
C PRO A 3 19.34 13.29 18.99
N LEU A 4 19.19 14.46 19.61
CA LEU A 4 17.87 15.10 19.76
C LEU A 4 17.48 15.94 18.53
N LEU A 5 18.42 16.12 17.60
CA LEU A 5 18.22 16.88 16.36
C LEU A 5 17.76 16.02 15.16
N ILE A 6 17.58 14.71 15.29
CA ILE A 6 17.13 13.87 14.16
C ILE A 6 15.66 13.46 14.32
N ALA A 7 15.09 13.56 15.53
CA ALA A 7 13.74 13.10 15.86
C ALA A 7 12.64 14.16 15.69
N ASN A 8 12.99 15.35 15.20
CA ASN A 8 12.05 16.45 14.96
C ASN A 8 11.63 16.45 13.49
N ASP A 9 10.32 16.47 13.22
CA ASP A 9 9.77 16.41 11.85
C ASP A 9 10.31 17.51 10.92
N MET A 10 10.69 18.66 11.51
CA MET A 10 11.32 19.78 10.80
C MET A 10 12.70 19.44 10.20
N THR A 11 13.45 18.47 10.73
CA THR A 11 14.79 18.15 10.20
C THR A 11 14.74 17.28 8.98
N ILE A 12 13.70 16.46 8.82
CA ILE A 12 13.43 15.77 7.56
C ILE A 12 13.26 16.81 6.44
N ILE A 13 12.51 17.88 6.70
CA ILE A 13 12.33 18.97 5.73
C ILE A 13 13.67 19.63 5.40
N ILE A 14 14.48 19.96 6.40
CA ILE A 14 15.80 20.58 6.19
C ILE A 14 16.73 19.67 5.36
N ILE A 15 16.74 18.36 5.64
CA ILE A 15 17.55 17.39 4.88
C ILE A 15 17.06 17.29 3.44
N VAL A 16 15.75 17.27 3.22
CA VAL A 16 15.17 17.26 1.85
C VAL A 16 15.56 18.54 1.11
N VAL A 17 15.49 19.72 1.74
CA VAL A 17 15.92 20.98 1.12
C VAL A 17 17.42 20.94 0.80
N LEU A 18 18.26 20.45 1.71
CA LEU A 18 19.70 20.32 1.47
C LEU A 18 19.99 19.38 0.30
N ALA A 19 19.31 18.24 0.24
CA ALA A 19 19.41 17.31 -0.89
C ALA A 19 18.96 17.99 -2.19
N LEU A 20 17.88 18.76 -2.19
CA LEU A 20 17.43 19.51 -3.36
C LEU A 20 18.43 20.57 -3.82
N VAL A 21 19.17 21.20 -2.91
CA VAL A 21 20.24 22.16 -3.26
C VAL A 21 21.44 21.44 -3.89
N LEU A 22 21.86 20.30 -3.34
CA LEU A 22 23.01 19.54 -3.84
C LEU A 22 22.73 18.85 -5.18
N PHE A 23 21.57 18.21 -5.30
CA PHE A 23 21.21 17.43 -6.47
C PHE A 23 20.44 18.25 -7.52
N GLY A 24 19.77 19.33 -7.10
CA GLY A 24 18.86 20.11 -7.93
C GLY A 24 17.51 19.41 -8.15
N GLY A 25 16.44 20.19 -8.25
CA GLY A 25 15.09 19.66 -8.50
C GLY A 25 14.97 18.89 -9.83
N SER A 26 15.72 19.29 -10.86
CA SER A 26 15.67 18.65 -12.19
C SER A 26 16.22 17.22 -12.20
N ARG A 27 17.25 16.91 -11.39
CA ARG A 27 17.83 15.55 -11.31
C ARG A 27 16.88 14.60 -10.59
N ILE A 28 16.33 15.03 -9.44
CA ILE A 28 15.33 14.26 -8.68
C ILE A 28 14.07 14.02 -9.52
N ALA A 29 13.59 15.05 -10.23
CA ALA A 29 12.44 14.92 -11.12
C ALA A 29 12.68 13.96 -12.30
N GLY A 30 13.89 13.96 -12.86
CA GLY A 30 14.28 13.03 -13.92
C GLY A 30 14.23 11.57 -13.46
N VAL A 31 14.85 11.27 -12.31
CA VAL A 31 14.85 9.92 -11.72
C VAL A 31 13.44 9.49 -11.32
N GLY A 32 12.66 10.38 -10.68
CA GLY A 32 11.29 10.09 -10.29
C GLY A 32 10.36 9.79 -11.46
N LYS A 33 10.51 10.51 -12.59
CA LYS A 33 9.75 10.20 -13.82
C LYS A 33 10.09 8.83 -14.40
N GLY A 34 11.37 8.46 -14.42
CA GLY A 34 11.80 7.15 -14.90
C GLY A 34 11.31 6.00 -14.01
N ALA A 35 11.55 6.12 -12.70
CA ALA A 35 11.11 5.14 -11.71
C ALA A 35 9.58 5.00 -11.70
N GLY A 36 8.83 6.10 -11.79
CA GLY A 36 7.37 6.07 -11.83
C GLY A 36 6.80 5.37 -13.06
N ARG A 37 7.44 5.54 -14.23
CA ARG A 37 7.07 4.79 -15.44
C ARG A 37 7.32 3.30 -15.29
N ALA A 38 8.50 2.92 -14.79
CA ALA A 38 8.84 1.53 -14.56
C ALA A 38 7.88 0.86 -13.57
N ILE A 39 7.52 1.51 -12.47
CA ILE A 39 6.54 1.00 -11.49
C ILE A 39 5.16 0.84 -12.14
N ARG A 40 4.75 1.78 -12.99
CA ARG A 40 3.46 1.72 -13.68
C ARG A 40 3.40 0.56 -14.67
N GLU A 41 4.41 0.42 -15.52
CA GLU A 41 4.52 -0.68 -16.47
C GLU A 41 4.58 -2.02 -15.73
N PHE A 42 5.37 -2.10 -14.65
CA PHE A 42 5.42 -3.29 -13.79
C PHE A 42 4.02 -3.63 -13.24
N LYS A 43 3.29 -2.66 -12.70
CA LYS A 43 1.93 -2.89 -12.18
C LYS A 43 0.95 -3.35 -13.26
N GLU A 44 1.03 -2.79 -14.46
CA GLU A 44 0.15 -3.15 -15.58
C GLU A 44 0.42 -4.59 -16.04
N GLU A 45 1.68 -4.99 -16.16
CA GLU A 45 2.10 -6.35 -16.51
C GLU A 45 1.77 -7.37 -15.40
N THR A 46 2.02 -7.03 -14.13
CA THR A 46 1.73 -7.94 -13.00
C THR A 46 0.25 -8.04 -12.68
N ALA A 47 -0.58 -7.05 -13.05
CA ALA A 47 -2.03 -7.11 -12.84
C ALA A 47 -2.70 -8.27 -13.60
N GLY A 48 -2.11 -8.75 -14.70
CA GLY A 48 -2.56 -9.95 -15.40
C GLY A 48 -2.33 -11.24 -14.60
N LEU A 49 -1.31 -11.25 -13.74
CA LEU A 49 -0.95 -12.39 -12.89
C LEU A 49 -1.79 -12.43 -11.61
N ASP A 50 -2.18 -11.28 -11.06
CA ASP A 50 -2.98 -11.18 -9.82
C ASP A 50 -4.46 -11.54 -10.02
N LYS A 51 -5.02 -11.31 -11.22
CA LYS A 51 -6.41 -11.69 -11.56
C LYS A 51 -6.70 -13.20 -11.46
N GLY A 52 -5.67 -14.04 -11.31
CA GLY A 52 -5.81 -15.47 -11.02
C GLY A 52 -6.17 -15.77 -9.55
N LYS A 53 -5.95 -14.82 -8.62
CA LYS A 53 -6.18 -14.99 -7.18
C LYS A 53 -7.49 -14.37 -6.67
N ASP A 54 -8.03 -13.36 -7.36
CA ASP A 54 -9.26 -12.67 -6.91
C ASP A 54 -10.54 -13.48 -7.14
N LYS A 55 -10.53 -14.53 -7.98
CA LYS A 55 -11.71 -15.37 -8.23
C LYS A 55 -12.03 -16.38 -7.13
N GLU A 56 -11.14 -16.56 -6.16
CA GLU A 56 -11.33 -17.51 -5.06
C GLU A 56 -11.88 -16.83 -3.79
N ALA A 57 -11.59 -15.54 -3.59
CA ALA A 57 -12.01 -14.80 -2.40
C ALA A 57 -13.49 -14.37 -2.40
N GLU A 58 -14.17 -14.32 -3.54
CA GLU A 58 -15.59 -13.93 -3.63
C GLU A 58 -16.55 -15.11 -3.34
N LYS A 59 -16.09 -16.37 -3.52
CA LYS A 59 -16.92 -17.57 -3.27
C LYS A 59 -16.96 -18.01 -1.80
N ASP A 60 -15.96 -17.66 -1.01
CA ASP A 60 -15.88 -18.08 0.39
C ASP A 60 -16.68 -17.18 1.34
N ILE A 61 -17.06 -15.97 0.93
CA ILE A 61 -17.86 -15.05 1.76
C ILE A 61 -19.36 -15.38 1.69
N GLU A 62 -19.86 -15.87 0.55
CA GLU A 62 -21.28 -16.23 0.39
C GLU A 62 -21.65 -17.58 1.05
N ALA A 63 -20.68 -18.45 1.35
CA ALA A 63 -20.93 -19.76 1.96
C ALA A 63 -21.06 -19.72 3.51
N VAL A 64 -20.60 -18.64 4.16
CA VAL A 64 -20.54 -18.57 5.63
C VAL A 64 -21.81 -17.95 6.25
N GLU A 65 -22.60 -17.17 5.51
CA GLU A 65 -23.83 -16.55 6.04
C GLU A 65 -25.08 -17.44 5.96
N ALA A 66 -25.07 -18.54 5.21
CA ALA A 66 -26.23 -19.42 5.07
C ALA A 66 -26.42 -20.43 6.23
N ASP A 67 -25.37 -20.72 7.03
CA ASP A 67 -25.40 -21.79 8.05
C ASP A 67 -25.71 -21.29 9.48
N VAL A 68 -25.62 -19.99 9.77
CA VAL A 68 -25.78 -19.48 11.15
C VAL A 68 -27.24 -19.21 11.56
N VAL A 69 -28.21 -19.25 10.64
CA VAL A 69 -29.60 -18.79 10.94
C VAL A 69 -30.57 -19.91 11.40
N LYS A 70 -30.15 -21.16 11.59
CA LYS A 70 -31.08 -22.26 11.96
C LYS A 70 -31.03 -22.81 13.40
N ASP A 71 -30.16 -22.32 14.29
CA ASP A 71 -30.01 -22.89 15.65
C ASP A 71 -30.41 -21.94 16.80
N GLN A 72 -31.50 -21.19 16.68
CA GLN A 72 -32.06 -20.38 17.79
C GLN A 72 -33.60 -20.45 17.89
N SER A 73 -34.20 -21.59 17.52
CA SER A 73 -35.64 -21.81 17.72
C SER A 73 -35.93 -23.18 18.36
N LYS A 74 -35.56 -23.31 19.63
CA LYS A 74 -36.28 -24.21 20.55
C LYS A 74 -36.56 -23.51 21.89
N PRO A 75 -37.75 -22.94 22.08
CA PRO A 75 -38.37 -22.92 23.40
C PRO A 75 -38.75 -24.36 23.78
N THR A 76 -38.99 -24.62 25.07
CA THR A 76 -39.46 -25.89 25.70
C THR A 76 -38.28 -26.79 26.12
N GLU A 77 -38.04 -27.10 27.40
CA GLU A 77 -38.88 -27.17 28.62
C GLU A 77 -38.32 -26.36 29.80
#